data_AF-A0A8J5NED2-F1
#
_entry.id   AF-A0A8J5NED2-F1
#
_cell.length_a   1.000
_cell.length_b   1.000
_cell.length_c   1.000
_cell.angle_alpha   90.00
_cell.angle_beta   90.00
_cell.angle_gamma   90.00
#
_symmetry.space_group_name_H-M   'P 1'
#
loop_
_entity.id
_entity.type
_entity.pdbx_description
1 polymer ?
#
loop_
_entity_poly.entity_id
_entity_poly.type
_entity_poly.pdbx_seq_one_letter_code
_entity_poly.pdbx_strand_id
1 'polypeptide(L)'
;MKAPRTCRDSRWLCPLLILGLLVTSINGVCELPNQWRGGWFQSGVRDIISITRTEFSSKGVCVRSSGEKFLFKDKNDVCFRCVVISEKHPNILQYKESK
;
A
#
# COMPACT_ATOMS: atom_id res chain seq x y z
N MET A 1 -7.08 -10.39 -2.97
CA MET A 1 -5.63 -10.17 -3.08
C MET A 1 -4.98 -10.72 -1.83
N LYS A 2 -4.00 -11.62 -1.96
CA LYS A 2 -3.26 -12.18 -0.82
C LYS A 2 -1.91 -11.48 -0.75
N ALA A 3 -1.61 -10.83 0.37
CA ALA A 3 -0.42 -10.01 0.53
C ALA A 3 0.84 -10.90 0.69
N PRO A 4 1.94 -10.64 -0.03
CA PRO A 4 3.24 -11.22 0.29
C PRO A 4 3.86 -10.48 1.50
N ARG A 5 4.62 -11.20 2.33
CA ARG A 5 5.39 -10.76 3.53
C ARG A 5 4.91 -9.44 4.17
N THR A 6 4.02 -9.55 5.16
CA THR A 6 3.65 -8.43 6.04
C THR A 6 4.80 -8.12 6.99
N CYS A 7 5.17 -6.84 7.13
CA CYS A 7 6.15 -6.44 8.15
C CYS A 7 5.53 -6.64 9.52
N ARG A 8 5.91 -7.73 10.16
CA ARG A 8 5.74 -7.88 11.60
C ARG A 8 7.04 -7.44 12.25
N ASP A 9 6.87 -6.58 13.24
CA ASP A 9 7.89 -6.12 14.16
C ASP A 9 8.82 -7.26 14.62
N SER A 10 10.07 -6.91 14.86
CA SER A 10 11.23 -7.76 15.01
C SER A 10 11.05 -9.00 15.90
N ARG A 11 11.80 -10.06 15.50
CA ARG A 11 12.05 -11.38 16.11
C ARG A 11 11.17 -12.50 15.57
N TRP A 12 11.77 -13.69 15.53
CA TRP A 12 11.28 -14.99 15.03
C TRP A 12 11.59 -15.26 13.56
N LEU A 13 12.83 -15.73 13.34
CA LEU A 13 13.22 -16.62 12.25
C LEU A 13 12.26 -17.82 12.22
N CYS A 14 11.63 -18.08 11.07
CA CYS A 14 10.99 -19.37 10.78
C CYS A 14 11.44 -19.85 9.39
N PRO A 15 11.81 -21.13 9.24
CA PRO A 15 12.53 -21.64 8.09
C PRO A 15 11.64 -21.83 6.85
N LEU A 16 12.31 -21.84 5.71
CA LEU A 16 11.78 -21.96 4.34
C LEU A 16 11.00 -23.26 4.11
N LEU A 17 9.77 -23.12 3.58
CA LEU A 17 9.06 -24.00 2.64
C LEU A 17 7.73 -23.28 2.38
N ILE A 18 7.30 -22.99 1.14
CA ILE A 18 6.65 -23.94 0.24
C ILE A 18 6.76 -23.38 -1.20
N LEU A 19 7.14 -24.26 -2.13
CA LEU A 19 7.09 -24.08 -3.58
C LEU A 19 5.62 -24.05 -4.04
N GLY A 20 5.18 -23.01 -4.76
CA GLY A 20 3.85 -23.05 -5.37
C GLY A 20 3.32 -21.71 -5.91
N LEU A 21 3.09 -21.71 -7.22
CA LEU A 21 2.30 -20.78 -8.05
C LEU A 21 3.02 -19.52 -8.56
N LEU A 22 3.50 -19.64 -9.81
CA LEU A 22 3.61 -18.52 -10.74
C LEU A 22 2.20 -18.02 -11.08
N VAL A 23 1.65 -17.14 -10.24
CA VAL A 23 0.53 -16.28 -10.65
C VAL A 23 1.16 -15.06 -11.32
N THR A 24 1.29 -15.10 -12.64
CA THR A 24 1.55 -13.90 -13.45
C THR A 24 0.29 -13.05 -13.43
N SER A 25 0.14 -12.23 -12.38
CA SER A 25 -0.84 -11.15 -12.40
C SER A 25 -0.48 -10.24 -13.55
N ILE A 26 -1.42 -10.05 -14.47
CA ILE A 26 -1.35 -9.07 -15.55
C ILE A 26 -0.90 -7.74 -14.92
N ASN A 27 0.24 -7.23 -15.38
CA ASN A 27 0.83 -5.95 -14.97
C ASN A 27 -0.05 -4.82 -15.50
N GLY A 28 -1.18 -4.57 -14.85
CA GLY A 28 -1.76 -3.22 -14.86
C GLY A 28 -0.82 -2.31 -14.06
N VAL A 29 -0.46 -1.16 -14.61
CA VAL A 29 0.26 -0.12 -13.86
C VAL A 29 -0.61 0.21 -12.63
N CYS A 30 -0.06 0.07 -11.41
CA CYS A 30 -0.81 0.51 -10.24
C CYS A 30 -0.81 2.04 -10.20
N GLU A 31 -1.96 2.63 -10.49
CA GLU A 31 -2.17 4.08 -10.39
C GLU A 31 -3.18 4.41 -9.30
N LEU A 32 -2.90 5.48 -8.56
CA LEU A 32 -3.81 6.12 -7.64
C LEU A 32 -4.69 7.12 -8.41
N PRO A 33 -5.96 7.30 -8.01
CA PRO A 33 -6.88 8.25 -8.62
C PRO A 33 -6.31 9.67 -8.72
N ASN A 34 -6.57 10.32 -9.85
CA ASN A 34 -6.02 11.65 -10.14
C ASN A 34 -6.47 12.72 -9.14
N GLN A 35 -7.70 12.62 -8.65
CA GLN A 35 -8.26 13.55 -7.67
C GLN A 35 -7.61 13.42 -6.27
N TRP A 36 -6.89 12.34 -6.00
CA TRP A 36 -6.16 12.18 -4.74
C TRP A 36 -4.77 12.84 -4.77
N ARG A 37 -4.30 13.32 -5.93
CA ARG A 37 -2.95 13.88 -6.06
C ARG A 37 -2.83 15.18 -5.26
N GLY A 38 -1.73 15.34 -4.53
CA GLY A 38 -1.44 16.53 -3.75
C GLY A 38 -1.05 16.25 -2.31
N GLY A 39 -1.07 17.30 -1.48
CA GLY A 39 -0.78 17.24 -0.05
C GLY A 39 -2.03 17.03 0.78
N TRP A 40 -1.94 16.12 1.76
CA TRP A 40 -3.02 15.72 2.65
C TRP A 40 -2.61 15.88 4.11
N PHE A 41 -3.56 16.33 4.93
CA PHE A 41 -3.40 16.37 6.37
C PHE A 41 -3.89 15.07 7.00
N GLN A 42 -3.11 14.53 7.94
CA GLN A 42 -3.51 13.39 8.75
C GLN A 42 -3.24 13.68 10.23
N SER A 43 -4.28 13.59 11.05
CA SER A 43 -4.14 13.77 12.49
C SER A 43 -3.15 12.75 13.08
N GLY A 44 -2.23 13.22 13.91
CA GLY A 44 -1.17 12.42 14.52
C GLY A 44 0.06 12.20 13.64
N VAL A 45 0.06 12.66 12.38
CA VAL A 45 1.24 12.69 11.52
C VAL A 45 1.73 14.13 11.44
N ARG A 46 3.02 14.36 11.72
CA ARG A 46 3.61 15.71 11.72
C ARG A 46 3.77 16.26 10.30
N ASP A 47 4.12 15.38 9.36
CA ASP A 47 4.40 15.76 7.98
C ASP A 47 3.15 15.71 7.10
N ILE A 48 3.13 16.54 6.06
CA ILE A 48 2.10 16.50 5.03
C ILE A 48 2.25 15.20 4.25
N ILE A 49 1.16 14.46 4.12
CA ILE A 49 1.11 13.27 3.30
C ILE A 49 1.00 13.68 1.82
N SER A 50 2.05 13.43 1.05
CA SER A 50 1.99 13.59 -0.40
C SER A 50 1.48 12.31 -1.07
N ILE A 51 0.51 12.47 -1.97
CA ILE A 51 0.01 11.42 -2.86
C ILE A 51 0.29 11.83 -4.31
N THR A 52 0.96 10.95 -5.05
CA THR A 52 1.25 11.12 -6.48
C THR A 52 0.53 10.06 -7.30
N ARG A 53 0.85 9.93 -8.59
CA ARG A 53 0.24 8.92 -9.46
C ARG A 53 0.45 7.48 -8.98
N THR A 54 1.60 7.18 -8.39
CA THR A 54 1.99 5.82 -8.03
C THR A 54 2.49 5.70 -6.59
N GLU A 55 2.55 6.81 -5.84
CA GLU A 55 3.15 6.84 -4.52
C GLU A 55 2.21 7.47 -3.49
N PHE A 56 2.18 6.85 -2.32
CA PHE A 56 1.59 7.42 -1.11
C PHE A 56 2.73 7.53 -0.10
N SER A 57 3.20 8.75 0.19
CA SER A 57 4.42 9.02 0.96
C SER A 57 4.57 8.21 2.27
N SER A 58 3.51 8.02 3.05
CA SER A 58 3.55 7.22 4.30
C SER A 58 3.41 5.69 4.12
N LYS A 59 3.19 5.21 2.89
CA LYS A 59 3.00 3.78 2.56
C LYS A 59 4.03 3.25 1.56
N GLY A 60 4.57 4.12 0.70
CA GLY A 60 5.52 3.79 -0.35
C GLY A 60 4.89 3.75 -1.75
N VAL A 61 5.46 2.90 -2.62
CA VAL A 61 5.10 2.82 -4.04
C VAL A 61 4.02 1.77 -4.25
N CYS A 62 2.96 2.11 -4.97
CA CYS A 62 1.93 1.14 -5.32
C CYS A 62 2.45 0.15 -6.38
N VAL A 63 2.27 -1.14 -6.10
CA VAL A 63 2.70 -2.23 -6.98
C VAL A 63 1.52 -3.03 -7.54
N ARG A 64 0.33 -2.93 -6.93
CA ARG A 64 -0.89 -3.58 -7.42
C ARG A 64 -2.14 -2.92 -6.83
N SER A 65 -3.22 -2.85 -7.62
CA SER A 65 -4.53 -2.38 -7.17
C SER A 65 -5.67 -3.27 -7.67
N SER A 66 -6.77 -3.32 -6.91
CA SER A 66 -8.04 -3.95 -7.30
C SER A 66 -9.18 -3.31 -6.52
N GLY A 67 -9.99 -2.51 -7.23
CA GLY A 67 -11.01 -1.67 -6.60
C GLY A 67 -10.38 -0.74 -5.57
N GLU A 68 -10.92 -0.75 -4.36
CA GLU A 68 -10.43 0.06 -3.22
C GLU A 68 -9.21 -0.55 -2.52
N LYS A 69 -8.67 -1.68 -3.00
CA LYS A 69 -7.54 -2.38 -2.37
C LYS A 69 -6.25 -2.07 -3.11
N PHE A 70 -5.25 -1.59 -2.38
CA PHE A 70 -3.94 -1.21 -2.87
C PHE A 70 -2.85 -1.96 -2.13
N LEU A 71 -1.85 -2.43 -2.86
CA LEU A 71 -0.64 -3.04 -2.32
C LEU A 71 0.51 -2.05 -2.49
N PHE A 72 1.03 -1.54 -1.38
CA PHE A 72 2.19 -0.65 -1.36
C PHE A 72 3.45 -1.42 -0.97
N LYS A 73 4.56 -1.08 -1.61
CA LYS A 73 5.91 -1.49 -1.24
C LYS A 73 6.62 -0.32 -0.59
N ASP A 74 7.19 -0.53 0.60
CA ASP A 74 8.01 0.48 1.26
C ASP A 74 9.24 0.81 0.39
N LYS A 75 9.74 2.05 0.49
CA LYS A 75 10.91 2.50 -0.27
C LYS A 75 12.21 1.95 0.31
N ASN A 76 12.26 1.80 1.63
CA ASN A 76 13.50 1.49 2.35
C ASN A 76 13.63 0.01 2.67
N ASP A 77 12.51 -0.72 2.70
CA ASP A 77 12.47 -2.13 3.10
C ASP A 77 11.79 -3.03 2.06
N VAL A 78 12.04 -4.33 2.12
CA VAL A 78 11.27 -5.35 1.38
C VAL A 78 9.96 -5.64 2.11
N CYS A 79 9.21 -4.58 2.37
CA CYS A 79 7.97 -4.58 3.12
C CYS A 79 6.79 -4.31 2.21
N PHE A 80 5.71 -5.09 2.36
CA PHE A 80 4.47 -4.83 1.65
C PHE A 80 3.32 -4.59 2.62
N ARG A 81 2.48 -3.61 2.30
CA ARG A 81 1.29 -3.24 3.08
C ARG A 81 0.08 -3.25 2.17
N CYS A 82 -0.94 -4.02 2.56
CA CYS A 82 -2.24 -3.99 1.91
C CYS A 82 -3.10 -2.94 2.61
N VAL A 83 -3.59 -1.98 1.82
CA VAL A 83 -4.38 -0.85 2.29
C VAL A 83 -5.68 -0.83 1.53
N VAL A 84 -6.80 -0.73 2.25
CA VAL A 84 -8.09 -0.40 1.65
C VAL A 84 -8.27 1.11 1.77
N ILE A 85 -8.40 1.82 0.65
CA ILE A 85 -8.58 3.27 0.60
C ILE A 85 -9.94 3.57 -0.04
N SER A 86 -10.78 4.29 0.68
CA SER A 86 -12.10 4.75 0.22
C SER A 86 -12.17 6.28 0.27
N GLU A 87 -12.62 6.88 -0.83
CA GLU A 87 -12.96 8.30 -0.88
C GLU A 87 -14.36 8.51 -0.29
N LYS A 88 -14.45 9.16 0.87
CA LYS A 88 -15.73 9.45 1.53
C LYS A 88 -16.31 10.79 1.07
N HIS A 89 -15.42 11.71 0.71
CA HIS A 89 -15.71 13.03 0.17
C HIS A 89 -14.48 13.47 -0.64
N PRO A 90 -14.58 14.40 -1.60
CA PRO A 90 -13.42 14.91 -2.35
C PRO A 90 -12.21 15.35 -1.50
N ASN A 91 -12.45 15.74 -0.24
CA ASN A 91 -11.42 16.18 0.71
C ASN A 91 -11.26 15.22 1.91
N ILE A 92 -11.85 14.02 1.85
CA ILE A 92 -11.79 13.02 2.94
C ILE A 92 -11.50 11.65 2.35
N LEU A 93 -10.24 11.23 2.51
CA LEU A 93 -9.82 9.85 2.27
C LEU A 93 -9.82 9.09 3.59
N GLN A 94 -10.47 7.93 3.60
CA GLN A 94 -10.41 6.99 4.71
C GLN A 94 -9.61 5.77 4.26
N TYR A 95 -8.68 5.31 5.09
CA TYR A 95 -7.96 4.08 4.79
C TYR A 95 -7.82 3.17 6.00
N LYS A 96 -7.66 1.87 5.73
CA LYS A 96 -7.39 0.84 6.73
C LYS A 96 -6.30 -0.09 6.23
N GLU A 97 -5.30 -0.33 7.05
CA GLU A 97 -4.26 -1.32 6.78
C GLU A 97 -4.66 -2.71 7.29
N SER A 98 -4.25 -3.76 6.59
CA SER A 98 -4.28 -5.12 7.14
C SER A 98 -3.13 -5.31 8.13
N LYS A 99 -3.44 -5.77 9.35
CA LYS A 99 -2.44 -6.31 10.28
C LYS A 99 -2.02 -7.72 9.87
#